data_AF-A0A0D5ZEZ3-F1
#
_entry.id   AF-A0A0D5ZEZ3-F1
#
_cell.length_a   1.000
_cell.length_b   1.000
_cell.length_c   1.000
_cell.angle_alpha   90.00
_cell.angle_beta   90.00
_cell.angle_gamma   90.00
#
_symmetry.space_group_name_H-M   'P 1'
#
loop_
_entity.id
_entity.type
_entity.pdbx_description
1 polymer ?
#
loop_
_entity_poly.entity_id
_entity_poly.type
_entity_poly.pdbx_seq_one_letter_code
_entity_poly.pdbx_strand_id
1 'polypeptide(L)'
;MWLRRLGSIGLSIVLSYVALLTIPYLWMAVPAALPFLALKSWKNAFTGFGIGALSAASVYLFYPLGLVSELSNILGSIAGQPPIIVLALYPLIYGVIFALSALLWSGVDYKTLKIGVPK
;
A
#
# COMPACT_ATOMS: atom_id res chain seq x y z
N MET A 1 -19.98 -11.85 -9.83
CA MET A 1 -18.75 -11.83 -9.00
C MET A 1 -17.75 -10.75 -9.42
N TRP A 2 -17.45 -10.58 -10.71
CA TRP A 2 -16.48 -9.60 -11.20
C TRP A 2 -16.78 -8.14 -10.85
N LEU A 3 -18.04 -7.70 -10.95
CA LEU A 3 -18.43 -6.32 -10.61
C LEU A 3 -18.08 -5.92 -9.16
N ARG A 4 -18.31 -6.82 -8.20
CA ARG A 4 -17.97 -6.59 -6.78
C ARG A 4 -16.47 -6.50 -6.54
N ARG A 5 -15.67 -7.22 -7.33
CA ARG A 5 -14.20 -7.15 -7.24
C ARG A 5 -13.65 -5.84 -7.79
N LEU A 6 -14.12 -5.44 -8.96
CA LEU A 6 -13.71 -4.17 -9.57
C LEU A 6 -14.14 -2.98 -8.71
N GLY A 7 -15.35 -3.02 -8.15
CA GLY A 7 -15.84 -1.97 -7.25
C GLY A 7 -15.01 -1.84 -5.97
N SER A 8 -14.63 -2.95 -5.32
CA SER A 8 -13.81 -2.91 -4.10
C SER A 8 -12.39 -2.41 -4.38
N ILE A 9 -11.77 -2.85 -5.49
CA ILE A 9 -10.45 -2.35 -5.90
C ILE A 9 -10.52 -0.84 -6.19
N GLY A 10 -11.47 -0.40 -7.00
CA GLY A 10 -11.65 1.03 -7.30
C GLY A 10 -11.85 1.87 -6.05
N LEU A 11 -12.70 1.40 -5.12
CA LEU A 11 -12.97 2.11 -3.86
C LEU A 11 -11.75 2.16 -2.94
N SER A 12 -10.91 1.11 -2.93
CA SER A 12 -9.65 1.11 -2.16
C SER A 12 -8.61 2.07 -2.72
N ILE A 13 -8.56 2.24 -4.05
CA ILE A 13 -7.69 3.23 -4.69
C ILE A 13 -8.11 4.63 -4.25
N VAL A 14 -9.41 4.96 -4.36
CA VAL A 14 -9.95 6.25 -3.96
C VAL A 14 -9.66 6.53 -2.48
N LEU A 15 -9.92 5.57 -1.60
CA LEU A 15 -9.64 5.72 -0.17
C LEU A 15 -8.15 5.91 0.12
N SER A 16 -7.26 5.21 -0.59
CA SER A 16 -5.81 5.37 -0.41
C SER A 16 -5.34 6.78 -0.79
N TYR A 17 -5.85 7.35 -1.89
CA TYR A 17 -5.54 8.73 -2.26
C TYR A 17 -6.12 9.74 -1.27
N VAL A 18 -7.38 9.57 -0.85
CA VAL A 18 -7.99 10.45 0.16
C VAL A 18 -7.16 10.42 1.45
N ALA A 19 -6.77 9.23 1.91
CA ALA A 19 -5.92 9.05 3.08
C ALA A 19 -4.58 9.80 2.94
N LEU A 20 -3.86 9.60 1.85
CA LEU A 20 -2.55 10.23 1.63
C LEU A 20 -2.63 11.77 1.51
N LEU A 21 -3.70 12.29 0.91
CA LEU A 21 -3.85 13.73 0.65
C LEU A 21 -4.44 14.51 1.83
N THR A 22 -5.26 13.89 2.67
CA THR A 22 -5.91 14.58 3.81
C THR A 22 -5.09 14.50 5.09
N ILE A 23 -4.41 13.38 5.34
CA ILE A 23 -3.74 13.13 6.62
C ILE A 23 -2.40 12.43 6.33
N PRO A 24 -1.24 13.10 6.50
CA PRO A 24 0.07 12.57 6.12
C PRO A 24 0.61 11.54 7.13
N TYR A 25 -0.23 10.61 7.59
CA TYR A 25 0.18 9.55 8.50
C TYR A 25 0.04 8.17 7.88
N LEU A 26 1.11 7.36 8.00
CA LEU A 26 1.19 6.00 7.46
C LEU A 26 0.07 5.07 7.96
N TRP A 27 -0.47 5.29 9.17
CA TRP A 27 -1.52 4.45 9.74
C TRP A 27 -2.86 4.53 8.99
N MET A 28 -3.08 5.57 8.17
CA MET A 28 -4.27 5.70 7.34
C MET A 28 -4.34 4.65 6.21
N ALA A 29 -3.25 3.94 5.92
CA ALA A 29 -3.26 2.77 5.05
C ALA A 29 -4.18 1.65 5.58
N VAL A 30 -4.36 1.55 6.90
CA VAL A 30 -5.14 0.49 7.55
C VAL A 30 -6.64 0.60 7.22
N PRO A 31 -7.33 1.72 7.47
CA PRO A 31 -8.73 1.87 7.08
C PRO A 31 -8.91 1.97 5.57
N ALA A 32 -7.92 2.47 4.82
CA ALA A 32 -8.02 2.56 3.36
C ALA A 32 -8.08 1.18 2.68
N ALA A 33 -7.57 0.13 3.35
CA ALA A 33 -7.67 -1.24 2.89
C ALA A 33 -9.00 -1.93 3.24
N LEU A 34 -9.93 -1.28 3.94
CA LEU A 34 -11.24 -1.84 4.31
C LEU A 34 -12.04 -2.46 3.15
N PRO A 35 -12.04 -1.91 1.91
CA PRO A 35 -12.82 -2.50 0.82
C PRO A 35 -12.41 -3.92 0.46
N PHE A 36 -11.21 -4.35 0.86
CA PHE A 36 -10.75 -5.73 0.71
C PHE A 36 -11.53 -6.72 1.59
N LEU A 37 -12.34 -6.27 2.55
CA LEU A 37 -13.33 -7.11 3.27
C LEU A 37 -14.24 -7.89 2.33
N ALA A 38 -14.57 -7.33 1.16
CA ALA A 38 -15.43 -7.97 0.18
C ALA A 38 -14.73 -9.10 -0.61
N LEU A 39 -13.42 -9.24 -0.47
CA LEU A 39 -12.58 -10.16 -1.22
C LEU A 39 -11.95 -11.17 -0.25
N LYS A 40 -12.24 -12.48 -0.39
CA LYS A 40 -11.69 -13.53 0.47
C LYS A 40 -10.55 -14.30 -0.21
N SER A 41 -9.38 -13.69 -0.37
CA SER A 41 -8.26 -14.31 -1.10
C SER A 41 -6.91 -13.80 -0.62
N TRP A 42 -5.94 -14.70 -0.47
CA TRP A 42 -4.55 -14.33 -0.13
C TRP A 42 -3.90 -13.38 -1.16
N LYS A 43 -4.31 -13.49 -2.43
CA LYS A 43 -3.85 -12.62 -3.53
C LYS A 43 -4.14 -11.13 -3.27
N ASN A 44 -5.05 -10.82 -2.34
CA ASN A 44 -5.38 -9.45 -1.98
C ASN A 44 -4.21 -8.72 -1.32
N ALA A 45 -3.27 -9.43 -0.69
CA ALA A 45 -2.06 -8.82 -0.15
C ALA A 45 -1.21 -8.19 -1.27
N PHE A 46 -1.05 -8.87 -2.41
CA PHE A 46 -0.30 -8.33 -3.55
C PHE A 46 -1.01 -7.15 -4.20
N THR A 47 -2.33 -7.23 -4.34
CA THR A 47 -3.10 -6.10 -4.87
C THR A 47 -3.07 -4.91 -3.91
N GLY A 48 -3.18 -5.16 -2.61
CA GLY A 48 -3.07 -4.14 -1.57
C GLY A 48 -1.70 -3.49 -1.55
N PHE A 49 -0.63 -4.30 -1.62
CA PHE A 49 0.75 -3.81 -1.75
C PHE A 49 0.90 -2.92 -2.98
N GLY A 50 0.46 -3.39 -4.14
CA GLY A 50 0.55 -2.65 -5.39
C GLY A 50 -0.18 -1.32 -5.33
N ILE A 51 -1.41 -1.31 -4.80
CA ILE A 51 -2.21 -0.09 -4.66
C ILE A 51 -1.52 0.89 -3.69
N GLY A 52 -1.11 0.43 -2.51
CA GLY A 52 -0.47 1.29 -1.52
C GLY A 52 0.88 1.84 -1.99
N ALA A 53 1.73 1.00 -2.58
CA ALA A 53 3.04 1.43 -3.06
C ALA A 53 2.92 2.40 -4.25
N LEU A 54 2.04 2.12 -5.21
CA LEU A 54 1.85 2.99 -6.37
C LEU A 54 1.16 4.30 -6.00
N SER A 55 0.16 4.28 -5.11
CA SER A 55 -0.48 5.51 -4.65
C SER A 55 0.53 6.39 -3.90
N ALA A 56 1.28 5.85 -2.95
CA ALA A 56 2.30 6.60 -2.23
C ALA A 56 3.43 7.10 -3.14
N ALA A 57 3.87 6.31 -4.13
CA ALA A 57 4.89 6.74 -5.08
C ALA A 57 4.35 7.84 -6.02
N SER A 58 3.08 7.77 -6.42
CA SER A 58 2.46 8.77 -7.29
C SER A 58 2.38 10.15 -6.63
N VAL A 59 2.36 10.21 -5.29
CA VAL A 59 2.40 11.46 -4.54
C VAL A 59 3.63 12.29 -4.93
N TYR A 60 4.77 11.66 -5.19
CA TYR A 60 5.99 12.36 -5.62
C TYR A 60 5.86 13.11 -6.94
N LEU A 61 4.89 12.75 -7.79
CA LEU A 61 4.62 13.48 -9.03
C LEU A 61 3.95 14.83 -8.78
N PHE A 62 3.32 15.03 -7.62
CA PHE A 62 2.67 16.28 -7.25
C PHE A 62 3.59 17.22 -6.49
N TYR A 63 4.74 16.73 -6.00
CA TYR A 63 5.72 17.54 -5.28
C TYR A 63 6.85 18.02 -6.21
N PRO A 64 7.42 19.21 -5.97
CA PRO A 64 8.59 19.67 -6.72
C PRO A 64 9.76 18.69 -6.54
N LEU A 65 10.20 18.05 -7.62
CA LEU A 65 11.25 17.02 -7.58
C LEU A 65 12.56 17.52 -6.95
N GLY A 66 12.87 18.81 -7.11
CA GLY A 66 14.04 19.44 -6.47
C GLY A 66 13.98 19.37 -4.94
N LEU A 67 12.82 19.69 -4.34
CA LEU A 67 12.64 19.63 -2.88
C LEU A 67 12.64 18.19 -2.37
N VAL A 68 12.03 17.26 -3.10
CA VAL A 68 12.03 15.83 -2.75
C VAL A 68 13.44 15.25 -2.80
N SER A 69 14.23 15.63 -3.82
CA SER A 69 15.63 15.24 -3.94
C SER A 69 16.49 15.85 -2.83
N GLU A 70 16.28 17.10 -2.47
CA GLU A 70 17.03 17.76 -1.39
C GLU A 70 16.72 17.11 -0.03
N LEU A 71 15.44 16.86 0.25
CA LEU A 71 15.02 16.21 1.49
C LEU A 71 15.59 14.80 1.61
N SER A 72 15.57 14.02 0.52
CA SER A 72 16.15 12.68 0.49
C SER A 72 17.67 12.68 0.58
N ASN A 73 18.36 13.71 0.08
CA ASN A 73 19.80 13.90 0.29
C ASN A 73 20.11 14.16 1.77
N ILE A 74 19.35 15.05 2.42
CA ILE A 74 19.52 15.36 3.85
C ILE A 74 19.28 14.10 4.69
N LEU A 75 18.12 13.46 4.51
CA LEU A 75 17.75 12.24 5.24
C LEU A 75 18.73 11.09 4.97
N GLY A 76 19.15 10.94 3.71
CA GLY A 76 20.14 9.94 3.30
C GLY A 76 21.49 10.17 3.98
N SER A 77 21.96 11.41 4.06
CA SER A 77 23.19 11.76 4.76
C SER A 77 23.15 11.42 6.26
N ILE A 78 22.01 11.67 6.91
CA ILE A 78 21.80 11.37 8.34
C ILE A 78 21.74 9.86 8.57
N ALA A 79 21.04 9.13 7.71
CA ALA A 79 20.88 7.68 7.81
C ALA A 79 22.08 6.88 7.29
N GLY A 80 23.06 7.53 6.65
CA GLY A 80 24.14 6.87 5.93
C GLY A 80 23.67 6.04 4.74
N GLN A 81 22.54 6.41 4.14
CA GLN A 81 21.90 5.66 3.04
C GLN A 81 21.84 6.51 1.76
N PRO A 82 21.95 5.88 0.58
CA PRO A 82 21.67 6.53 -0.68
C PRO A 82 20.28 7.20 -0.72
N PRO A 83 20.15 8.42 -1.25
CA PRO A 83 18.88 9.16 -1.32
C PRO A 83 17.76 8.38 -2.01
N ILE A 84 18.11 7.60 -3.04
CA ILE A 84 17.16 6.75 -3.77
C ILE A 84 16.50 5.69 -2.86
N ILE A 85 17.25 5.16 -1.88
CA ILE A 85 16.72 4.17 -0.92
C ILE A 85 15.74 4.85 0.02
N VAL A 86 16.05 6.07 0.48
CA VAL A 86 15.16 6.87 1.33
C VAL A 86 13.84 7.16 0.60
N LEU A 87 13.91 7.52 -0.68
CA LEU A 87 12.71 7.76 -1.50
C LEU A 87 11.91 6.49 -1.77
N ALA A 88 12.57 5.34 -1.92
CA ALA A 88 11.87 4.07 -2.11
C ALA A 88 11.21 3.55 -0.81
N LEU A 89 11.81 3.84 0.35
CA LEU A 89 11.34 3.30 1.63
C LEU A 89 9.92 3.71 1.98
N TYR A 90 9.55 4.97 1.78
CA TYR A 90 8.21 5.46 2.12
C TYR A 90 7.08 4.72 1.38
N PRO A 91 7.06 4.65 0.03
CA PRO A 91 6.03 3.90 -0.68
C PRO A 91 6.09 2.40 -0.40
N LEU A 92 7.27 1.83 -0.17
CA LEU A 92 7.40 0.42 0.22
C LEU A 92 6.76 0.15 1.58
N ILE A 93 7.05 0.96 2.60
CA ILE A 93 6.49 0.80 3.94
C ILE A 93 4.97 0.99 3.89
N TYR A 94 4.48 2.03 3.20
CA TYR A 94 3.04 2.25 3.05
C TYR A 94 2.38 1.07 2.33
N GLY A 95 2.99 0.57 1.26
CA GLY A 95 2.55 -0.63 0.55
C GLY A 95 2.48 -1.86 1.45
N VAL A 96 3.50 -2.12 2.28
CA VAL A 96 3.52 -3.24 3.23
C VAL A 96 2.39 -3.12 4.26
N ILE A 97 2.21 -1.94 4.86
CA ILE A 97 1.11 -1.70 5.83
C ILE A 97 -0.24 -1.94 5.16
N PHE A 98 -0.42 -1.44 3.94
CA PHE A 98 -1.65 -1.62 3.18
C PHE A 98 -1.88 -3.09 2.80
N ALA A 99 -0.84 -3.83 2.44
CA ALA A 99 -0.89 -5.26 2.13
C ALA A 99 -1.31 -6.10 3.33
N LEU A 100 -0.68 -5.85 4.49
CA LEU A 100 -1.02 -6.52 5.75
C LEU A 100 -2.46 -6.19 6.16
N SER A 101 -2.86 -4.93 6.01
CA SER A 101 -4.23 -4.50 6.28
C SER A 101 -5.22 -5.17 5.34
N ALA A 102 -4.94 -5.23 4.04
CA ALA A 102 -5.76 -5.93 3.07
C ALA A 102 -5.89 -7.42 3.40
N LEU A 103 -4.81 -8.05 3.88
CA LEU A 103 -4.83 -9.44 4.31
C LEU A 103 -5.68 -9.64 5.56
N LEU A 104 -5.52 -8.79 6.59
CA LEU A 104 -6.33 -8.77 7.80
C LEU A 104 -7.82 -8.63 7.47
N TRP A 105 -8.16 -7.66 6.62
CA TRP A 105 -9.53 -7.36 6.23
C TRP A 105 -10.14 -8.41 5.31
N SER A 106 -9.35 -9.05 4.44
CA SER A 106 -9.85 -10.07 3.52
C SER A 106 -10.38 -11.34 4.21
N GLY A 107 -10.14 -11.51 5.51
CA GLY A 107 -10.65 -12.65 6.27
C GLY A 107 -10.20 -13.98 5.67
N VAL A 108 -8.92 -14.07 5.27
CA VAL A 108 -8.31 -15.28 4.69
C VAL A 108 -8.58 -16.45 5.63
N ASP A 109 -9.46 -17.33 5.18
CA ASP A 109 -9.82 -18.54 5.91
C ASP A 109 -8.73 -19.59 5.69
N TYR A 110 -8.36 -20.34 6.73
CA TYR A 110 -7.28 -21.35 6.69
C TYR A 110 -7.50 -22.40 5.58
N LYS A 111 -8.76 -22.65 5.19
CA LYS A 111 -9.13 -23.54 4.07
C LYS A 111 -8.67 -23.04 2.70
N THR A 112 -8.45 -21.73 2.54
CA THR A 112 -7.95 -21.12 1.30
C THR A 112 -6.42 -21.08 1.24
N LEU A 113 -5.75 -21.21 2.39
CA LEU A 113 -4.30 -21.40 2.55
C LEU A 113 -3.88 -22.86 2.31
N LYS A 114 -4.55 -23.60 1.42
CA LYS A 114 -4.10 -24.92 0.94
C LYS A 114 -2.82 -24.76 0.10
N ILE A 115 -1.74 -24.41 0.77
CA ILE A 115 -0.37 -24.60 0.32
C ILE A 115 -0.15 -26.10 0.38
N GLY A 116 -0.40 -26.78 -0.75
CA GLY A 116 0.05 -28.13 -1.06
C GLY A 116 0.16 -29.12 0.09
N VAL A 117 -0.95 -29.48 0.74
CA VAL A 117 -1.00 -30.78 1.43
C VAL A 117 -1.38 -31.80 0.35
N PRO A 118 -0.42 -32.60 -0.17
CA PRO A 118 -0.77 -33.71 -1.06
C PRO A 118 -1.71 -34.65 -0.31
N LYS A 119 -2.75 -35.09 -1.01
CA LYS A 119 -3.64 -36.16 -0.52
C LYS A 119 -2.89 -37.49 -0.46
#